data_AF-L7MBR5-F1
#
_entry.id   AF-L7MBR5-F1
#
_cell.length_a   1.000
_cell.length_b   1.000
_cell.length_c   1.000
_cell.angle_alpha   90.00
_cell.angle_beta   90.00
_cell.angle_gamma   90.00
#
_symmetry.space_group_name_H-M   'P 1'
#
loop_
_entity.id
_entity.type
_entity.pdbx_description
1 polymer ?
#
loop_
_entity_poly.entity_id
_entity_poly.type
_entity_poly.pdbx_seq_one_letter_code
_entity_poly.pdbx_strand_id
1 'polypeptide(L)'
;MKLLVFIVLALATVIGTSGQDWYAAEYSSPEYISAAANRDVKARCYYIHWEGWRFRYVFHKNGTPCRYSYWSGKIGYCLEGRCTLESVPVQIPCDGINRNPGYATSCHYTCTMGQRSFNMSYKSNTLCLPINSSGRRAGPPGFCTQGTCKPFYNPTPAQDRLLHPAQLLQCEEKEHTGRNILTGCYHYCQKNGSWFTGYYDSKPSSGCNLPNPTPEQPLGWCCRGDCIKKHSCQQ
;
A
#
# COMPACT_ATOMS: atom_id res chain seq x y z
N MET A 1 34.54 -28.10 -52.38
CA MET A 1 35.06 -29.24 -51.58
C MET A 1 36.05 -28.63 -50.59
N LYS A 2 35.95 -28.62 -49.25
CA LYS A 2 35.18 -29.29 -48.18
C LYS A 2 35.08 -28.23 -47.04
N LEU A 3 33.93 -27.88 -46.44
CA LEU A 3 33.07 -28.59 -45.46
C LEU A 3 33.69 -28.69 -44.04
N LEU A 4 32.84 -28.37 -43.03
CA LEU A 4 32.98 -28.39 -41.54
C LEU A 4 33.20 -26.99 -40.94
N VAL A 5 32.20 -26.23 -40.46
CA VAL A 5 31.03 -26.52 -39.57
C VAL A 5 31.45 -27.18 -38.26
N PHE A 6 31.64 -26.35 -37.22
CA PHE A 6 31.42 -26.73 -35.83
C PHE A 6 30.67 -25.60 -35.12
N ILE A 7 29.37 -25.82 -34.96
CA ILE A 7 28.49 -25.08 -34.06
C ILE A 7 28.56 -25.82 -32.73
N VAL A 8 29.00 -25.15 -31.66
CA VAL A 8 28.84 -25.65 -30.29
C VAL A 8 27.90 -24.69 -29.58
N LEU A 9 26.64 -25.12 -29.47
CA LEU A 9 25.65 -24.55 -28.56
C LEU A 9 26.10 -24.81 -27.12
N ALA A 10 26.39 -23.76 -26.36
CA ALA A 10 26.43 -23.81 -24.91
C ALA A 10 25.08 -23.31 -24.37
N LEU A 11 24.18 -24.25 -24.12
CA LEU A 11 22.96 -24.07 -23.35
C LEU A 11 23.33 -23.93 -21.87
N ALA A 12 23.38 -22.70 -21.35
CA ALA A 12 23.37 -22.46 -19.92
C ALA A 12 21.92 -22.22 -19.47
N THR A 13 21.47 -23.10 -18.59
CA THR A 13 20.12 -23.24 -18.04
C THR A 13 19.80 -22.14 -17.02
N VAL A 14 18.63 -21.52 -17.24
CA VAL A 14 17.60 -21.10 -16.27
C VAL A 14 18.04 -20.95 -14.81
N ILE A 15 18.13 -19.70 -14.35
CA ILE A 15 17.60 -19.33 -13.03
C ILE A 15 16.55 -18.24 -13.31
N GLY A 16 15.31 -18.70 -13.50
CA GLY A 16 14.15 -17.82 -13.44
C GLY A 16 14.00 -17.37 -12.00
N THR A 17 14.51 -16.18 -11.68
CA THR A 17 14.02 -15.45 -10.51
C THR A 17 12.57 -15.11 -10.82
N SER A 18 11.67 -15.93 -10.29
CA SER A 18 10.27 -15.63 -10.10
C SER A 18 10.20 -14.45 -9.13
N GLY A 19 10.46 -13.26 -9.66
CA GLY A 19 9.89 -12.05 -9.12
C GLY A 19 8.39 -12.23 -9.22
N GLN A 20 7.77 -12.68 -8.13
CA GLN A 20 6.38 -12.39 -7.89
C GLN A 20 6.32 -10.87 -7.83
N ASP A 21 6.06 -10.26 -8.99
CA ASP A 21 5.46 -8.95 -9.09
C ASP A 21 4.14 -9.07 -8.33
N TRP A 22 4.19 -8.81 -7.03
CA TRP A 22 3.03 -8.42 -6.27
C TRP A 22 2.63 -7.09 -6.87
N TYR A 23 1.83 -7.16 -7.92
CA TYR A 23 1.01 -6.05 -8.35
C TYR A 23 0.34 -5.57 -7.06
N ALA A 24 0.81 -4.43 -6.56
CA ALA A 24 0.00 -3.59 -5.71
C ALA A 24 -1.21 -3.30 -6.59
N ALA A 25 -2.23 -4.14 -6.48
CA ALA A 25 -3.53 -3.86 -7.01
C ALA A 25 -3.89 -2.55 -6.35
N GLU A 26 -3.74 -1.47 -7.10
CA GLU A 26 -4.07 -0.13 -6.69
C GLU A 26 -5.53 -0.20 -6.25
N TYR A 27 -5.72 -0.27 -4.94
CA TYR A 27 -7.03 -0.36 -4.32
C TYR A 27 -7.68 0.98 -4.58
N SER A 28 -8.36 1.05 -5.72
CA SER A 28 -9.21 2.15 -6.09
C SER A 28 -10.34 2.14 -5.09
N SER A 29 -10.31 3.13 -4.19
CA SER A 29 -11.43 3.41 -3.28
C SER A 29 -12.73 3.39 -4.08
N PRO A 30 -13.80 2.73 -3.58
CA PRO A 30 -15.09 2.69 -4.27
C PRO A 30 -15.78 4.06 -4.38
N GLU A 31 -15.18 5.15 -3.88
CA GLU A 31 -15.64 6.51 -4.12
C GLU A 31 -15.55 6.96 -5.59
N TYR A 32 -14.91 6.17 -6.47
CA TYR A 32 -14.69 6.52 -7.87
C TYR A 32 -15.71 5.94 -8.86
N ILE A 33 -17.01 5.85 -8.55
CA ILE A 33 -18.01 5.44 -9.57
C ILE A 33 -19.38 6.13 -9.44
N SER A 34 -19.44 7.46 -9.57
CA SER A 34 -20.74 8.16 -9.70
C SER A 34 -21.03 8.63 -11.14
N ALA A 35 -20.02 8.99 -11.93
CA ALA A 35 -20.24 9.43 -13.31
C ALA A 35 -20.10 8.30 -14.36
N ALA A 36 -19.18 7.36 -14.17
CA ALA A 36 -18.97 6.23 -15.08
C ALA A 36 -19.95 5.05 -14.86
N ALA A 37 -20.57 4.96 -13.67
CA ALA A 37 -21.54 3.91 -13.31
C ALA A 37 -22.83 3.94 -14.15
N ASN A 38 -23.16 5.08 -14.75
CA ASN A 38 -24.45 5.26 -15.42
C ASN A 38 -24.52 4.62 -16.82
N ARG A 39 -23.39 4.26 -17.43
CA ARG A 39 -23.39 3.70 -18.79
C ARG A 39 -23.86 2.25 -18.88
N ASP A 40 -24.01 1.55 -17.76
CA ASP A 40 -24.34 0.12 -17.75
C ASP A 40 -25.40 -0.30 -16.73
N VAL A 41 -26.21 0.64 -16.24
CA VAL A 41 -27.29 0.37 -15.28
C VAL A 41 -28.35 -0.53 -15.92
N LYS A 42 -28.49 -1.75 -15.41
CA LYS A 42 -29.47 -2.71 -15.92
C LYS A 42 -30.85 -2.41 -15.38
N ALA A 43 -31.88 -2.51 -16.21
CA ALA A 43 -33.27 -2.35 -15.76
C ALA A 43 -33.69 -3.45 -14.79
N ARG A 44 -33.10 -4.65 -14.92
CA ARG A 44 -33.34 -5.82 -14.06
C ARG A 44 -32.03 -6.57 -13.84
N CYS A 45 -31.98 -7.39 -12.79
CA CYS A 45 -30.80 -8.18 -12.42
C CYS A 45 -30.76 -9.56 -13.08
N TYR A 46 -31.55 -9.75 -14.13
CA TYR A 46 -31.58 -10.93 -14.95
C TYR A 46 -31.88 -10.55 -16.40
N TYR A 47 -31.47 -11.41 -17.31
CA TYR A 47 -31.83 -11.37 -18.72
C TYR A 47 -32.26 -12.74 -19.20
N ILE A 48 -32.93 -12.78 -20.35
CA ILE A 48 -33.40 -14.02 -20.96
C ILE A 48 -32.34 -14.45 -21.97
N HIS A 49 -31.89 -15.70 -21.86
CA HIS A 49 -30.96 -16.33 -22.77
C HIS A 49 -31.63 -17.50 -23.48
N TRP A 50 -31.37 -17.62 -24.80
CA TRP A 50 -31.88 -18.71 -25.62
C TRP A 50 -30.88 -19.86 -25.65
N GLU A 51 -31.35 -21.07 -25.34
CA GLU A 51 -30.57 -22.29 -25.47
C GLU A 51 -31.40 -23.31 -26.26
N GLY A 52 -31.25 -23.28 -27.59
CA GLY A 52 -32.15 -23.96 -28.52
C GLY A 52 -33.56 -23.38 -28.47
N TRP A 53 -34.57 -24.22 -28.21
CA TRP A 53 -35.98 -23.82 -28.08
C TRP A 53 -36.40 -23.49 -26.64
N ARG A 54 -35.47 -23.47 -25.68
CA ARG A 54 -35.77 -23.19 -24.27
C ARG A 54 -35.31 -21.80 -23.89
N PHE A 55 -36.18 -21.09 -23.16
CA PHE A 55 -35.84 -19.85 -22.48
C PHE A 55 -35.23 -20.16 -21.11
N ARG A 56 -34.10 -19.53 -20.79
CA ARG A 56 -33.52 -19.55 -19.45
C ARG A 56 -33.33 -18.13 -18.93
N TYR A 57 -33.63 -17.95 -17.65
CA TYR A 57 -33.26 -16.74 -16.93
C TYR A 57 -31.82 -16.85 -16.47
N VAL A 58 -30.99 -15.89 -16.84
CA VAL A 58 -29.60 -15.79 -16.40
C VAL A 58 -29.45 -14.53 -15.57
N PHE A 59 -28.83 -14.66 -14.40
CA PHE A 59 -28.61 -13.54 -13.49
C PHE A 59 -27.36 -12.76 -13.88
N HIS A 60 -27.43 -11.43 -13.77
CA HIS A 60 -26.23 -10.61 -13.83
C HIS A 60 -25.33 -10.89 -12.62
N LYS A 61 -24.02 -10.65 -12.76
CA LYS A 61 -23.06 -10.83 -11.67
C LYS A 61 -23.47 -9.97 -10.47
N ASN A 62 -23.29 -10.48 -9.26
CA ASN A 62 -23.50 -9.71 -8.05
C ASN A 62 -22.64 -8.43 -8.07
N GLY A 63 -23.23 -7.30 -7.65
CA GLY A 63 -22.58 -5.97 -7.75
C GLY A 63 -22.82 -5.24 -9.08
N THR A 64 -23.49 -5.83 -10.07
CA THR A 64 -23.88 -5.11 -11.31
C THR A 64 -24.85 -3.97 -10.97
N PRO A 65 -24.63 -2.72 -11.44
CA PRO A 65 -25.55 -1.61 -11.21
C PRO A 65 -26.93 -1.88 -11.83
N CYS A 66 -27.99 -1.60 -11.08
CA CYS A 66 -29.37 -1.84 -11.53
C CYS A 66 -30.33 -0.73 -11.11
N ARG A 67 -31.43 -0.59 -11.84
CA ARG A 67 -32.48 0.38 -11.52
C ARG A 67 -33.42 -0.20 -10.46
N TYR A 68 -33.48 0.43 -9.30
CA TYR A 68 -34.35 -0.02 -8.22
C TYR A 68 -35.81 0.33 -8.55
N SER A 69 -36.64 -0.68 -8.84
CA SER A 69 -37.99 -0.48 -9.40
C SER A 69 -38.96 0.20 -8.43
N TYR A 70 -38.75 0.04 -7.12
CA TYR A 70 -39.68 0.55 -6.11
C TYR A 70 -39.56 2.08 -5.93
N TRP A 71 -38.39 2.67 -6.17
CA TRP A 71 -38.11 4.10 -5.94
C TRP A 71 -37.46 4.69 -7.20
N SER A 72 -38.22 5.48 -7.96
CA SER A 72 -37.75 6.11 -9.20
C SER A 72 -36.49 6.93 -8.95
N GLY A 73 -35.39 6.56 -9.61
CA GLY A 73 -34.14 7.33 -9.62
C GLY A 73 -33.00 6.77 -8.77
N LYS A 74 -33.25 5.77 -7.90
CA LYS A 74 -32.16 5.13 -7.15
C LYS A 74 -31.51 4.00 -7.96
N ILE A 75 -30.18 4.02 -7.98
CA ILE A 75 -29.35 2.94 -8.53
C ILE A 75 -29.01 2.01 -7.37
N GLY A 76 -29.34 0.74 -7.52
CA GLY A 76 -28.95 -0.32 -6.62
C GLY A 76 -27.92 -1.25 -7.27
N TYR A 77 -27.70 -2.39 -6.64
CA TYR A 77 -26.81 -3.44 -7.09
C TYR A 77 -27.54 -4.77 -7.14
N CYS A 78 -27.20 -5.57 -8.15
CA CYS A 78 -27.70 -6.91 -8.28
C CYS A 78 -27.15 -7.81 -7.18
N LEU A 79 -28.04 -8.50 -6.49
CA LEU A 79 -27.74 -9.55 -5.53
C LEU A 79 -28.73 -10.68 -5.75
N GLU A 80 -28.22 -11.85 -6.15
CA GLU A 80 -29.02 -13.07 -6.37
C GLU A 80 -30.23 -12.84 -7.29
N GLY A 81 -30.03 -12.07 -8.36
CA GLY A 81 -31.07 -11.77 -9.35
C GLY A 81 -32.08 -10.67 -8.95
N ARG A 82 -31.92 -10.05 -7.78
CA ARG A 82 -32.72 -8.90 -7.33
C ARG A 82 -31.90 -7.63 -7.30
N CYS A 83 -32.53 -6.50 -7.61
CA CYS A 83 -31.91 -5.20 -7.44
C CYS A 83 -32.09 -4.77 -5.97
N THR A 84 -31.00 -4.52 -5.26
CA THR A 84 -31.00 -4.13 -3.85
C THR A 84 -30.29 -2.79 -3.68
N LEU A 85 -30.67 -1.99 -2.69
CA LEU A 85 -29.96 -0.73 -2.41
C LEU A 85 -28.63 -0.97 -1.68
N GLU A 86 -28.46 -2.16 -1.09
CA GLU A 86 -27.25 -2.56 -0.41
C GLU A 86 -26.24 -3.09 -1.44
N SER A 87 -25.10 -2.43 -1.55
CA SER A 87 -23.96 -2.99 -2.29
C SER A 87 -23.47 -4.24 -1.58
N VAL A 88 -23.11 -5.28 -2.34
CA VAL A 88 -22.40 -6.44 -1.76
C VAL A 88 -21.16 -5.91 -1.05
N PRO A 89 -21.01 -6.16 0.27
CA PRO A 89 -19.88 -5.62 1.00
C PRO A 89 -18.60 -6.22 0.42
N VAL A 90 -17.63 -5.35 0.14
CA VAL A 90 -16.33 -5.75 -0.40
C VAL A 90 -15.72 -6.77 0.55
N GLN A 91 -15.44 -7.97 0.04
CA GLN A 91 -14.81 -9.02 0.82
C GLN A 91 -13.36 -8.61 1.10
N ILE A 92 -13.07 -8.31 2.36
CA ILE A 92 -11.73 -8.01 2.83
C ILE A 92 -11.31 -9.19 3.71
N PRO A 93 -10.28 -9.98 3.32
CA PRO A 93 -9.93 -11.19 4.05
C PRO A 93 -9.42 -10.88 5.47
N CYS A 94 -9.83 -11.73 6.42
CA CYS A 94 -9.46 -11.65 7.83
C CYS A 94 -8.11 -12.36 8.13
N ASP A 95 -7.06 -12.04 7.36
CA ASP A 95 -5.74 -12.72 7.42
C ASP A 95 -4.63 -11.93 8.14
N GLY A 96 -4.95 -10.76 8.67
CA GLY A 96 -4.04 -9.87 9.39
C GLY A 96 -2.99 -9.18 8.52
N ILE A 97 -3.15 -9.15 7.20
CA ILE A 97 -2.19 -8.53 6.28
C ILE A 97 -2.60 -7.09 5.97
N ASN A 98 -1.67 -6.14 6.14
CA ASN A 98 -1.87 -4.75 5.70
C ASN A 98 -1.83 -4.67 4.17
N ARG A 99 -2.94 -4.24 3.58
CA ARG A 99 -3.10 -4.03 2.13
C ARG A 99 -3.09 -2.56 1.74
N ASN A 100 -3.03 -1.66 2.71
CA ASN A 100 -2.86 -0.25 2.42
C ASN A 100 -1.46 -0.03 1.83
N PRO A 101 -1.31 0.87 0.85
CA PRO A 101 -0.02 1.08 0.18
C PRO A 101 1.02 1.71 1.10
N GLY A 102 0.59 2.36 2.19
CA GLY A 102 1.45 3.03 3.16
C GLY A 102 1.58 2.31 4.51
N TYR A 103 2.18 3.00 5.48
CA TYR A 103 2.19 2.56 6.87
C TYR A 103 0.78 2.38 7.42
N ALA A 104 0.58 1.35 8.25
CA ALA A 104 -0.65 1.22 9.02
C ALA A 104 -0.72 2.33 10.09
N THR A 105 -1.74 3.18 10.04
CA THR A 105 -1.96 4.24 11.05
C THR A 105 -2.66 3.73 12.32
N SER A 106 -3.23 2.53 12.23
CA SER A 106 -3.80 1.75 13.33
C SER A 106 -3.32 0.31 13.20
N CYS A 107 -3.17 -0.39 14.32
CA CYS A 107 -2.85 -1.82 14.32
C CYS A 107 -4.08 -2.73 14.27
N HIS A 108 -5.22 -2.12 13.95
CA HIS A 108 -6.50 -2.78 13.70
C HIS A 108 -7.03 -2.42 12.32
N TYR A 109 -7.77 -3.35 11.73
CA TYR A 109 -8.43 -3.15 10.45
C TYR A 109 -9.78 -3.86 10.43
N THR A 110 -10.68 -3.35 9.60
CA THR A 110 -11.97 -4.00 9.37
C THR A 110 -11.83 -4.99 8.23
N CYS A 111 -12.13 -6.26 8.49
CA CYS A 111 -12.25 -7.30 7.49
C CYS A 111 -13.73 -7.68 7.31
N THR A 112 -14.08 -8.28 6.18
CA THR A 112 -15.45 -8.67 5.84
C THR A 112 -15.45 -10.12 5.37
N MET A 113 -16.23 -10.96 6.04
CA MET A 113 -16.42 -12.36 5.69
C MET A 113 -17.92 -12.63 5.53
N GLY A 114 -18.35 -12.88 4.30
CA GLY A 114 -19.77 -12.96 3.96
C GLY A 114 -20.45 -11.60 4.14
N GLN A 115 -21.52 -11.55 4.92
CA GLN A 115 -22.27 -10.31 5.21
C GLN A 115 -21.85 -9.63 6.53
N ARG A 116 -20.81 -10.14 7.21
CA ARG A 116 -20.38 -9.61 8.51
C ARG A 116 -19.01 -8.96 8.40
N SER A 117 -18.86 -7.82 9.06
CA SER A 117 -17.58 -7.15 9.24
C SER A 117 -17.05 -7.36 10.64
N PHE A 118 -15.74 -7.57 10.75
CA PHE A 118 -15.04 -7.84 11.99
C PHE A 118 -13.89 -6.86 12.13
N ASN A 119 -13.69 -6.33 13.33
CA ASN A 119 -12.49 -5.57 13.66
C ASN A 119 -11.40 -6.55 14.11
N MET A 120 -10.32 -6.64 13.35
CA MET A 120 -9.22 -7.58 13.57
C MET A 120 -7.91 -6.83 13.77
N SER A 121 -7.01 -7.39 14.55
CA SER A 121 -5.64 -6.87 14.67
C SER A 121 -4.79 -7.31 13.47
N TYR A 122 -3.89 -6.44 13.01
CA TYR A 122 -2.84 -6.87 12.09
C TYR A 122 -1.88 -7.87 12.74
N LYS A 123 -1.23 -8.68 11.93
CA LYS A 123 -0.17 -9.60 12.38
C LYS A 123 0.97 -8.83 13.03
N SER A 124 1.64 -9.48 13.98
CA SER A 124 2.86 -8.95 14.57
C SER A 124 3.89 -8.61 13.48
N ASN A 125 4.69 -7.56 13.72
CA ASN A 125 5.68 -7.02 12.77
C ASN A 125 5.10 -6.32 11.53
N THR A 126 3.78 -6.09 11.48
CA THR A 126 3.21 -5.16 10.48
C THR A 126 3.72 -3.75 10.73
N LEU A 127 4.24 -3.09 9.70
CA LEU A 127 4.74 -1.71 9.80
C LEU A 127 3.61 -0.74 10.11
N CYS A 128 3.82 0.08 11.13
CA CYS A 128 2.86 1.09 11.57
C CYS A 128 3.52 2.45 11.79
N LEU A 129 2.73 3.51 11.70
CA LEU A 129 3.14 4.87 12.00
C LEU A 129 2.11 5.48 12.97
N PRO A 130 2.48 5.79 14.22
CA PRO A 130 1.55 6.33 15.18
C PRO A 130 1.12 7.74 14.78
N ILE A 131 -0.20 7.95 14.71
CA ILE A 131 -0.82 9.25 14.46
C ILE A 131 -1.63 9.69 15.68
N ASN A 132 -1.72 11.00 15.90
CA ASN A 132 -2.57 11.58 16.95
C ASN A 132 -4.01 11.79 16.45
N SER A 133 -4.88 12.30 17.33
CA SER A 133 -6.28 12.58 17.02
C SER A 133 -6.49 13.60 15.89
N SER A 134 -5.50 14.47 15.64
CA SER A 134 -5.52 15.43 14.52
C SER A 134 -5.06 14.84 13.18
N GLY A 135 -4.80 13.54 13.13
CA GLY A 135 -4.27 12.86 11.93
C GLY A 135 -2.80 13.18 11.66
N ARG A 136 -2.09 13.82 12.59
CA ARG A 136 -0.67 14.15 12.46
C ARG A 136 0.18 13.05 13.07
N ARG A 137 1.37 12.83 12.51
CA ARG A 137 2.36 11.91 13.07
C ARG A 137 2.66 12.25 14.54
N ALA A 138 2.59 11.25 15.41
CA ALA A 138 2.83 11.36 16.85
C ALA A 138 4.20 10.81 17.28
N GLY A 139 4.92 10.11 16.39
CA GLY A 139 6.21 9.49 16.71
C GLY A 139 6.91 8.87 15.50
N PRO A 140 8.02 8.15 15.71
CA PRO A 140 8.68 7.36 14.66
C PRO A 140 7.85 6.11 14.30
N PRO A 141 8.13 5.46 13.17
CA PRO A 141 7.48 4.22 12.78
C PRO A 141 7.81 3.09 13.75
N GLY A 142 7.00 2.06 13.68
CA GLY A 142 7.00 0.94 14.60
C GLY A 142 6.49 -0.33 13.98
N PHE A 143 6.31 -1.32 14.86
CA PHE A 143 5.63 -2.56 14.52
C PHE A 143 4.34 -2.71 15.32
N CYS A 144 3.31 -3.24 14.67
CA CYS A 144 2.13 -3.72 15.35
C CYS A 144 2.50 -4.90 16.24
N THR A 145 2.11 -4.82 17.52
CA THR A 145 2.25 -5.88 18.51
C THR A 145 0.99 -5.87 19.37
N GLN A 146 0.25 -6.98 19.39
CA GLN A 146 -0.98 -7.12 20.18
C GLN A 146 -1.98 -5.98 19.92
N GLY A 147 -2.21 -5.60 18.65
CA GLY A 147 -3.14 -4.54 18.27
C GLY A 147 -2.65 -3.11 18.57
N THR A 148 -1.43 -2.94 19.09
CA THR A 148 -0.86 -1.62 19.38
C THR A 148 0.37 -1.34 18.52
N CYS A 149 0.50 -0.12 18.00
CA CYS A 149 1.71 0.31 17.31
C CYS A 149 2.82 0.61 18.32
N LYS A 150 3.93 -0.13 18.27
CA LYS A 150 5.10 0.07 19.14
C LYS A 150 6.20 0.84 18.38
N PRO A 151 6.35 2.16 18.58
CA PRO A 151 7.35 2.97 17.88
C PRO A 151 8.78 2.65 18.35
N PHE A 152 9.75 2.75 17.44
CA PHE A 152 11.18 2.65 17.77
C PHE A 152 11.82 4.04 17.76
N TYR A 153 12.15 4.56 18.95
CA TYR A 153 12.80 5.86 19.09
C TYR A 153 14.31 5.81 18.81
N ASN A 154 14.94 4.69 19.15
CA ASN A 154 16.38 4.47 18.93
C ASN A 154 16.58 3.15 18.17
N PRO A 155 16.16 3.07 16.88
CA PRO A 155 16.33 1.85 16.10
C PRO A 155 17.82 1.61 15.82
N THR A 156 18.23 0.34 15.88
CA THR A 156 19.50 -0.08 15.28
C THR A 156 19.50 0.15 13.76
N PRO A 157 20.64 0.25 13.08
CA PRO A 157 20.68 0.43 11.63
C PRO A 157 19.92 -0.67 10.86
N ALA A 158 19.95 -1.91 11.35
CA ALA A 158 19.19 -3.01 10.76
C ALA A 158 17.67 -2.83 10.94
N GLN A 159 17.22 -2.42 12.12
CA GLN A 159 15.81 -2.14 12.38
C GLN A 159 15.33 -0.92 11.58
N ASP A 160 16.15 0.12 11.47
CA ASP A 160 15.78 1.34 10.75
C ASP A 160 15.52 1.05 9.27
N ARG A 161 16.33 0.18 8.65
CA ARG A 161 16.08 -0.34 7.29
C ARG A 161 14.79 -1.14 7.18
N LEU A 162 14.45 -1.95 8.18
CA LEU A 162 13.19 -2.69 8.21
C LEU A 162 11.98 -1.77 8.38
N LEU A 163 12.12 -0.68 9.13
CA LEU A 163 11.07 0.32 9.33
C LEU A 163 10.85 1.19 8.09
N HIS A 164 11.82 1.27 7.19
CA HIS A 164 11.78 2.08 5.97
C HIS A 164 12.06 1.26 4.70
N PRO A 165 11.22 0.25 4.40
CA PRO A 165 11.42 -0.59 3.22
C PRO A 165 11.23 0.21 1.93
N ALA A 166 11.87 -0.25 0.85
CA ALA A 166 11.88 0.44 -0.43
C ALA A 166 10.49 0.73 -0.99
N GLN A 167 9.51 -0.17 -0.81
CA GLN A 167 8.14 0.06 -1.28
C GLN A 167 7.43 1.27 -0.64
N LEU A 168 7.89 1.71 0.54
CA LEU A 168 7.34 2.86 1.25
C LEU A 168 8.12 4.16 0.98
N LEU A 169 9.22 4.10 0.24
CA LEU A 169 10.02 5.26 -0.17
C LEU A 169 9.34 5.98 -1.35
N GLN A 170 8.28 6.70 -1.05
CA GLN A 170 7.52 7.44 -2.06
C GLN A 170 7.61 8.96 -1.87
N CYS A 171 8.07 9.45 -0.73
CA CYS A 171 8.22 10.90 -0.53
C CYS A 171 9.43 11.42 -1.32
N GLU A 172 9.26 12.61 -1.90
CA GLU A 172 10.36 13.30 -2.57
C GLU A 172 11.46 13.66 -1.57
N GLU A 173 12.70 13.63 -2.01
CA GLU A 173 13.82 14.04 -1.17
C GLU A 173 13.66 15.50 -0.74
N LYS A 174 13.91 15.77 0.55
CA LYS A 174 13.64 17.08 1.14
C LYS A 174 14.84 17.60 1.91
N GLU A 175 15.08 18.91 1.82
CA GLU A 175 16.03 19.61 2.68
C GLU A 175 15.44 19.79 4.09
N HIS A 176 16.22 19.49 5.12
CA HIS A 176 15.85 19.83 6.49
C HIS A 176 16.31 21.25 6.83
N THR A 177 15.40 22.22 6.73
CA THR A 177 15.69 23.62 7.04
C THR A 177 15.46 23.98 8.52
N GLY A 178 15.15 23.00 9.37
CA GLY A 178 14.94 23.20 10.80
C GLY A 178 16.24 23.45 11.55
N ARG A 179 16.16 24.14 12.70
CA ARG A 179 17.33 24.40 13.56
C ARG A 179 17.81 23.18 14.37
N ASN A 180 16.99 22.13 14.44
CA ASN A 180 17.26 20.94 15.26
C ASN A 180 18.07 19.91 14.47
N ILE A 181 18.98 19.21 15.15
CA ILE A 181 19.67 18.05 14.58
C ILE A 181 18.69 16.90 14.40
N LEU A 182 18.75 16.25 13.23
CA LEU A 182 17.90 15.10 12.92
C LEU A 182 18.34 13.89 13.75
N THR A 183 17.35 13.23 14.36
CA THR A 183 17.53 11.93 15.02
C THR A 183 17.61 10.78 14.01
N GLY A 184 17.15 10.99 12.78
CA GLY A 184 17.23 10.03 11.67
C GLY A 184 17.05 10.74 10.33
N CYS A 185 17.53 10.12 9.26
CA CYS A 185 17.59 10.74 7.93
C CYS A 185 16.36 10.45 7.05
N TYR A 186 15.24 10.16 7.71
CA TYR A 186 13.95 9.90 7.09
C TYR A 186 12.95 10.99 7.45
N HIS A 187 12.10 11.35 6.50
CA HIS A 187 10.92 12.16 6.72
C HIS A 187 9.67 11.43 6.21
N TYR A 188 8.50 11.93 6.59
CA TYR A 188 7.23 11.30 6.25
C TYR A 188 6.31 12.28 5.54
N CYS A 189 5.58 11.79 4.56
CA CYS A 189 4.59 12.54 3.80
C CYS A 189 3.31 11.74 3.66
N GLN A 190 2.21 12.43 3.38
CA GLN A 190 0.93 11.83 3.08
C GLN A 190 0.66 11.94 1.58
N LYS A 191 0.32 10.83 0.92
CA LYS A 191 -0.12 10.78 -0.49
C LYS A 191 -1.41 9.97 -0.56
N ASN A 192 -2.46 10.53 -1.15
CA ASN A 192 -3.77 9.87 -1.28
C ASN A 192 -4.28 9.27 0.04
N GLY A 193 -4.14 10.02 1.14
CA GLY A 193 -4.55 9.57 2.48
C GLY A 193 -3.61 8.58 3.19
N SER A 194 -2.65 7.98 2.48
CA SER A 194 -1.69 7.02 3.04
C SER A 194 -0.36 7.66 3.43
N TRP A 195 0.31 7.12 4.44
CA TRP A 195 1.60 7.60 4.92
C TRP A 195 2.76 6.85 4.28
N PHE A 196 3.75 7.60 3.82
CA PHE A 196 4.97 7.10 3.20
C PHE A 196 6.20 7.71 3.86
N THR A 197 7.37 7.18 3.53
CA THR A 197 8.67 7.72 3.96
C THR A 197 9.45 8.24 2.75
N GLY A 198 10.43 9.08 3.01
CA GLY A 198 11.47 9.49 2.06
C GLY A 198 12.69 10.01 2.79
N TYR A 199 13.70 10.39 2.04
CA TYR A 199 14.99 10.79 2.59
C TYR A 199 15.09 12.29 2.80
N TYR A 200 15.82 12.69 3.83
CA TYR A 200 16.40 14.03 3.85
C TYR A 200 17.61 14.08 2.92
N ASP A 201 17.80 15.22 2.25
CA ASP A 201 18.93 15.42 1.34
C ASP A 201 20.27 15.56 2.06
N SER A 202 21.35 15.66 1.29
CA SER A 202 22.73 15.79 1.78
C SER A 202 23.24 17.22 1.80
N LYS A 203 22.34 18.20 1.86
CA LYS A 203 22.71 19.62 1.98
C LYS A 203 23.25 19.94 3.38
N PRO A 204 24.03 21.04 3.53
CA PRO A 204 24.61 21.43 4.82
C PRO A 204 23.62 21.61 5.97
N SER A 205 22.37 21.92 5.66
CA SER A 205 21.25 22.10 6.61
C SER A 205 20.67 20.77 7.13
N SER A 206 20.83 19.68 6.38
CA SER A 206 20.34 18.34 6.72
C SER A 206 21.27 17.58 7.67
N GLY A 207 21.57 18.21 8.81
CA GLY A 207 22.47 17.66 9.84
C GLY A 207 21.83 16.57 10.70
N CYS A 208 22.61 15.55 11.05
CA CYS A 208 22.18 14.38 11.83
C CYS A 208 23.23 13.95 12.87
N ASN A 209 22.82 13.14 13.86
CA ASN A 209 23.75 12.55 14.82
C ASN A 209 24.48 11.35 14.20
N LEU A 210 25.82 11.36 14.24
CA LEU A 210 26.60 10.24 13.76
C LEU A 210 26.42 9.02 14.68
N PRO A 211 26.34 7.79 14.14
CA PRO A 211 26.29 6.58 14.97
C PRO A 211 27.53 6.39 15.86
N ASN A 212 28.69 6.82 15.36
CA ASN A 212 29.97 6.77 16.06
C ASN A 212 30.64 8.15 15.98
N PRO A 213 30.23 9.11 16.84
CA PRO A 213 30.77 10.46 16.83
C PRO A 213 32.21 10.49 17.34
N THR A 214 33.04 11.41 16.85
CA THR A 214 34.32 11.78 17.48
C THR A 214 34.19 13.16 18.15
N PRO A 215 35.05 13.51 19.11
CA PRO A 215 35.03 14.85 19.72
C PRO A 215 35.13 15.99 18.71
N GLU A 216 35.88 15.80 17.63
CA GLU A 216 36.08 16.77 16.56
C GLU A 216 34.91 16.78 15.55
N GLN A 217 34.17 15.66 15.47
CA GLN A 217 33.08 15.49 14.52
C GLN A 217 31.91 14.72 15.17
N PRO A 218 31.07 15.42 15.96
CA PRO A 218 29.91 14.80 16.59
C PRO A 218 28.71 14.64 15.65
N LEU A 219 28.68 15.42 14.56
CA LEU A 219 27.55 15.52 13.64
C LEU A 219 27.94 15.10 12.21
N GLY A 220 26.93 14.68 11.46
CA GLY A 220 27.04 14.33 10.05
C GLY A 220 25.92 14.96 9.23
N TRP A 221 25.79 14.48 7.99
CA TRP A 221 24.76 14.88 7.04
C TRP A 221 24.01 13.67 6.54
N CYS A 222 22.73 13.87 6.25
CA CYS A 222 21.88 12.81 5.74
C CYS A 222 22.25 12.41 4.31
N CYS A 223 22.23 11.12 4.03
CA CYS A 223 22.42 10.58 2.70
C CYS A 223 21.67 9.27 2.57
N ARG A 224 20.56 9.27 1.81
CA ARG A 224 19.76 8.07 1.52
C ARG A 224 19.41 7.23 2.76
N GLY A 225 19.11 7.91 3.87
CA GLY A 225 18.73 7.28 5.14
C GLY A 225 19.89 7.08 6.12
N ASP A 226 21.14 7.19 5.66
CA ASP A 226 22.32 7.10 6.52
C ASP A 226 22.82 8.48 6.96
N CYS A 227 23.40 8.56 8.16
CA CYS A 227 24.09 9.75 8.63
C CYS A 227 25.60 9.62 8.39
N ILE A 228 26.15 10.44 7.49
CA ILE A 228 27.54 10.33 7.02
C ILE A 228 28.40 11.54 7.41
N LYS A 229 29.71 11.36 7.46
CA LYS A 229 30.69 12.39 7.87
C LYS A 229 30.94 13.49 6.85
N LYS A 230 30.45 13.39 5.62
CA LYS A 230 30.71 14.39 4.57
C LYS A 230 29.38 14.86 4.00
N HIS A 231 29.30 16.17 3.72
CA HIS A 231 28.19 16.69 2.96
C HIS A 231 28.25 16.18 1.52
N SER A 232 27.09 16.16 0.86
CA SER A 232 26.90 15.53 -0.44
C SER A 232 27.11 14.02 -0.37
N CYS A 233 26.13 13.24 -0.79
CA CYS A 233 26.28 11.79 -0.99
C CYS A 233 27.43 11.53 -1.97
N GLN A 234 28.67 11.46 -1.48
CA GLN A 234 29.85 11.27 -2.32
C GLN A 234 29.71 9.89 -2.99
N GLN A 235 29.68 9.89 -4.33
CA GLN A 235 30.00 8.71 -5.13
C GLN A 235 31.50 8.49 -5.11
#